data_AF-A0AAP7LTU2-F1
#
_entry.id   AF-A0AAP7LTU2-F1
#
_cell.length_a   1.000
_cell.length_b   1.000
_cell.length_c   1.000
_cell.angle_alpha   90.00
_cell.angle_beta   90.00
_cell.angle_gamma   90.00
#
_symmetry.space_group_name_H-M   'P 1'
#
loop_
_entity.id
_entity.type
_entity.pdbx_description
1 polymer ?
#
loop_
_entity_poly.entity_id
_entity_poly.type
_entity_poly.pdbx_seq_one_letter_code
_entity_poly.pdbx_strand_id
1 'polypeptide(L)'
;MEKLENYTDEQLIEDLKRISGDTKEAIDKKDFDKAMMVKEEVHGKWGYLNKVRFSNTGSQTFKTYRDALQEASAKSGGRWYENTRNPAASYLNKLDEIRIEIGHRLTFLDK
;
A
#
# COMPACT_ATOMS: atom_id res chain seq x y z
N MET A 1 15.07 7.29 -5.55
CA MET A 1 14.12 7.04 -4.44
C MET A 1 14.92 7.20 -3.16
N GLU A 2 14.52 8.13 -2.30
CA GLU A 2 15.14 8.24 -0.98
C GLU A 2 14.90 6.94 -0.20
N LYS A 3 15.86 6.57 0.64
CA LYS A 3 15.83 5.30 1.36
C LYS A 3 14.71 5.36 2.41
N LEU A 4 13.73 4.45 2.33
CA LEU A 4 12.52 4.48 3.17
C LEU A 4 12.83 4.41 4.68
N GLU A 5 13.97 3.86 5.07
CA GLU A 5 14.42 3.85 6.47
C GLU A 5 14.85 5.21 7.01
N ASN A 6 15.07 6.19 6.14
CA ASN A 6 15.43 7.55 6.52
C ASN A 6 14.22 8.48 6.64
N TYR A 7 13.02 7.99 6.30
CA TYR A 7 11.81 8.81 6.39
C TYR A 7 11.53 9.13 7.86
N THR A 8 11.14 10.37 8.13
CA THR A 8 10.56 10.75 9.42
C THR A 8 9.19 10.10 9.59
N ASP A 9 8.70 10.04 10.83
CA ASP A 9 7.36 9.53 11.12
C ASP A 9 6.27 10.29 10.32
N GLU A 10 6.42 11.62 10.16
CA GLU A 10 5.53 12.44 9.33
C GLU A 10 5.56 12.02 7.86
N GLN A 11 6.75 11.81 7.28
CA GLN A 11 6.88 11.39 5.89
C GLN A 11 6.28 10.00 5.64
N LEU A 12 6.39 9.08 6.61
CA LEU A 12 5.78 7.75 6.54
C LEU A 12 4.25 7.83 6.57
N ILE A 13 3.69 8.69 7.41
CA ILE A 13 2.24 8.93 7.51
C ILE A 13 1.73 9.59 6.22
N GLU A 14 2.42 10.62 5.72
CA GLU A 14 2.07 11.30 4.47
C GLU A 14 2.09 10.35 3.26
N ASP A 15 3.09 9.45 3.18
CA ASP A 15 3.16 8.47 2.11
C ASP A 15 1.97 7.49 2.15
N LEU A 16 1.57 7.00 3.34
CA LEU A 16 0.36 6.17 3.47
C LEU A 16 -0.91 6.94 3.11
N LYS A 17 -1.03 8.20 3.55
CA LYS A 17 -2.17 9.07 3.20
C LYS A 17 -2.27 9.26 1.69
N ARG A 18 -1.13 9.47 1.01
CA ARG A 18 -1.06 9.59 -0.45
C ARG A 18 -1.47 8.28 -1.14
N ILE A 19 -0.89 7.13 -0.77
CA ILE A 19 -1.26 5.84 -1.38
C ILE A 19 -2.77 5.58 -1.21
N SER A 20 -3.31 5.81 -0.01
CA SER A 20 -4.76 5.66 0.24
C SER A 20 -5.60 6.59 -0.66
N GLY A 21 -5.19 7.85 -0.80
CA GLY A 21 -5.83 8.82 -1.69
C GLY A 21 -5.78 8.40 -3.16
N ASP A 22 -4.62 7.97 -3.65
CA ASP A 22 -4.44 7.48 -5.02
C ASP A 22 -5.30 6.24 -5.31
N THR A 23 -5.41 5.34 -4.32
CA THR A 23 -6.27 4.16 -4.41
C THR A 23 -7.74 4.56 -4.53
N LYS A 24 -8.20 5.52 -3.71
CA LYS A 24 -9.57 6.05 -3.76
C LYS A 24 -9.87 6.72 -5.10
N GLU A 25 -8.96 7.56 -5.59
CA GLU A 25 -9.14 8.23 -6.87
C GLU A 25 -9.24 7.24 -8.03
N ALA A 26 -8.39 6.21 -8.04
CA ALA A 26 -8.43 5.18 -9.06
C ALA A 26 -9.76 4.41 -9.07
N ILE A 27 -10.30 4.10 -7.88
CA ILE A 27 -11.63 3.47 -7.74
C ILE A 27 -12.73 4.40 -8.25
N ASP A 28 -12.77 5.65 -7.78
CA ASP A 28 -13.82 6.63 -8.09
C ASP A 28 -13.87 6.91 -9.61
N LYS A 29 -12.71 6.98 -10.25
CA LYS A 29 -12.59 7.26 -11.69
C LYS A 29 -12.60 6.00 -12.57
N LYS A 30 -12.56 4.80 -11.98
CA LYS A 30 -12.31 3.54 -12.70
C LYS A 30 -11.03 3.61 -13.55
N ASP A 31 -10.00 4.25 -13.01
CA ASP A 31 -8.72 4.48 -13.69
C ASP A 31 -7.79 3.28 -13.49
N PHE A 32 -7.72 2.44 -14.53
CA PHE A 32 -6.95 1.20 -14.52
C PHE A 32 -5.44 1.39 -14.63
N ASP A 33 -4.99 2.51 -15.20
CA ASP A 33 -3.56 2.79 -15.28
C ASP A 33 -3.08 3.26 -13.91
N LYS A 34 -3.82 4.20 -13.30
CA LYS A 34 -3.48 4.73 -11.97
C LYS A 34 -3.40 3.64 -10.91
N ALA A 35 -4.32 2.69 -10.91
CA ALA A 35 -4.27 1.67 -9.88
C ALA A 35 -3.27 0.52 -10.17
N MET A 36 -2.81 0.35 -11.41
CA MET A 36 -1.65 -0.48 -11.70
C MET A 36 -0.39 0.20 -11.15
N MET A 37 -0.29 1.52 -11.27
CA MET A 37 0.79 2.29 -10.63
C MET A 37 0.77 2.14 -9.10
N VAL A 38 -0.40 2.26 -8.46
CA VAL A 38 -0.55 2.04 -7.00
C VAL A 38 -0.09 0.64 -6.60
N LYS A 39 -0.49 -0.38 -7.36
CA LYS A 39 -0.06 -1.76 -7.12
C LYS A 39 1.46 -1.88 -7.21
N GLU A 40 2.06 -1.42 -8.30
CA GLU A 40 3.51 -1.49 -8.51
C GLU A 40 4.28 -0.75 -7.42
N GLU A 41 3.76 0.38 -6.98
CA GLU A 41 4.33 1.17 -5.90
C GLU A 41 4.32 0.41 -4.55
N VAL A 42 3.16 -0.12 -4.14
CA VAL A 42 3.03 -0.88 -2.90
C VAL A 42 3.95 -2.10 -2.91
N HIS A 43 4.00 -2.83 -4.03
CA HIS A 43 4.88 -4.00 -4.20
C HIS A 43 6.36 -3.61 -4.20
N GLY A 44 6.72 -2.52 -4.86
CA GLY A 44 8.09 -2.00 -4.91
C GLY A 44 8.60 -1.59 -3.53
N LYS A 45 7.79 -0.83 -2.77
CA LYS A 45 8.11 -0.41 -1.41
C LYS A 45 8.21 -1.61 -0.46
N TRP A 46 7.26 -2.54 -0.49
CA TRP A 46 7.36 -3.77 0.30
C TRP A 46 8.59 -4.61 -0.09
N GLY A 47 8.85 -4.77 -1.38
CA GLY A 47 10.01 -5.49 -1.90
C GLY A 47 11.35 -4.88 -1.45
N TYR A 48 11.42 -3.56 -1.29
CA TYR A 48 12.55 -2.88 -0.67
C TYR A 48 12.64 -3.19 0.83
N LEU A 49 11.54 -2.97 1.57
CA LEU A 49 11.51 -3.16 3.03
C LEU A 49 11.79 -4.61 3.45
N ASN A 50 11.34 -5.60 2.67
CA ASN A 50 11.57 -7.01 2.92
C ASN A 50 13.04 -7.44 2.74
N LYS A 51 13.81 -6.68 1.95
CA LYS A 51 15.25 -6.94 1.76
C LYS A 51 16.12 -6.33 2.85
N VAL A 52 15.60 -5.32 3.54
CA VAL A 52 16.34 -4.65 4.62
C VAL A 52 15.91 -5.26 5.96
N ARG A 53 16.90 -5.64 6.78
CA ARG A 53 16.63 -6.28 8.08
C ARG A 53 16.19 -5.27 9.13
N PHE A 54 14.89 -5.04 9.23
CA PHE A 54 14.28 -4.20 10.27
C PHE A 54 13.58 -4.99 11.39
N SER A 55 13.89 -6.28 11.54
CA SER A 55 13.07 -7.19 12.33
C SER A 55 12.92 -6.81 13.81
N ASN A 56 13.64 -5.81 14.33
CA ASN A 56 13.41 -5.19 15.65
C ASN A 56 13.88 -3.72 15.76
N THR A 57 13.99 -2.98 14.65
CA THR A 57 14.50 -1.59 14.63
C THR A 57 13.46 -0.62 14.05
N GLY A 58 13.52 0.66 14.45
CA GLY A 58 12.62 1.73 14.00
C GLY A 58 11.55 2.14 15.02
N SER A 59 10.93 3.31 14.78
CA SER A 59 9.82 3.85 15.57
C SER A 59 8.58 2.93 15.49
N GLN A 60 7.62 3.12 16.40
CA GLN A 60 6.34 2.42 16.30
C GLN A 60 5.64 2.76 14.97
N THR A 61 5.73 4.01 14.53
CA THR A 61 5.24 4.49 13.23
C THR A 61 5.84 3.71 12.07
N PHE A 62 7.16 3.52 12.07
CA PHE A 62 7.85 2.75 11.04
C PHE A 62 7.39 1.29 11.00
N LYS A 63 7.21 0.65 12.16
CA LYS A 63 6.69 -0.73 12.24
C LYS A 63 5.28 -0.80 11.64
N THR A 64 4.40 0.10 12.04
CA THR A 64 3.03 0.17 11.52
C THR A 64 3.01 0.45 10.01
N TYR A 65 3.88 1.32 9.51
CA TYR A 65 4.05 1.58 8.07
C TYR A 65 4.46 0.33 7.30
N ARG A 66 5.49 -0.38 7.79
CA ARG A 66 5.97 -1.62 7.17
C ARG A 66 4.86 -2.68 7.14
N ASP A 67 4.17 -2.86 8.26
CA ASP A 67 3.09 -3.85 8.37
C ASP A 67 1.93 -3.49 7.44
N ALA A 68 1.59 -2.20 7.28
CA ALA A 68 0.61 -1.73 6.31
C ALA A 68 0.97 -2.12 4.87
N LEU A 69 2.22 -1.87 4.47
CA LEU A 69 2.70 -2.20 3.12
C LEU A 69 2.79 -3.71 2.89
N GLN A 70 3.18 -4.48 3.91
CA GLN A 70 3.21 -5.94 3.83
C GLN A 70 1.80 -6.48 3.56
N GLU A 71 0.81 -6.07 4.35
CA GLU A 71 -0.56 -6.56 4.22
C GLU A 71 -1.22 -6.05 2.93
N ALA A 72 -1.02 -4.78 2.57
CA ALA A 72 -1.48 -4.23 1.30
C ALA A 72 -0.86 -4.98 0.10
N SER A 73 0.45 -5.27 0.13
CA SER A 73 1.13 -6.05 -0.90
C SER A 73 0.61 -7.48 -0.98
N ALA A 74 0.31 -8.12 0.16
CA ALA A 74 -0.24 -9.47 0.21
C ALA A 74 -1.67 -9.54 -0.35
N LYS A 75 -2.55 -8.60 0.02
CA LYS A 75 -3.93 -8.53 -0.50
C LYS A 75 -3.98 -8.25 -2.00
N SER A 76 -3.03 -7.45 -2.48
CA SER A 76 -2.77 -7.21 -3.90
C SER A 76 -1.85 -8.25 -4.56
N GLY A 77 -1.45 -9.29 -3.84
CA GLY A 77 -0.59 -10.36 -4.33
C GLY A 77 -1.36 -11.33 -5.21
N GLY A 78 -0.77 -11.73 -6.34
CA GLY A 78 -1.38 -12.65 -7.30
C GLY A 78 -1.67 -12.01 -8.66
N ARG A 79 -2.09 -12.86 -9.61
CA ARG A 79 -2.50 -12.42 -10.94
C ARG A 79 -3.93 -11.86 -10.84
N TRP A 80 -4.06 -10.53 -10.77
CA TRP A 80 -5.35 -9.82 -10.66
C TRP A 80 -6.35 -10.20 -11.77
N TYR A 81 -5.83 -10.78 -12.85
CA TYR A 81 -6.48 -11.07 -14.12
C TYR A 81 -6.74 -12.56 -14.38
N GLU A 82 -6.08 -13.50 -13.68
CA GLU A 82 -6.25 -14.91 -14.03
C GLU A 82 -7.52 -15.50 -13.44
N ASN A 83 -8.35 -16.06 -14.33
CA ASN A 83 -9.58 -16.80 -14.04
C ASN A 83 -10.80 -15.94 -13.63
N THR A 84 -10.76 -14.62 -13.82
CA THR A 84 -11.93 -13.76 -13.50
C THR A 84 -12.81 -13.55 -14.73
N ARG A 85 -14.12 -13.80 -14.59
CA ARG A 85 -15.13 -13.46 -15.63
C ARG A 85 -15.27 -11.95 -15.85
N ASN A 86 -14.87 -11.13 -14.88
CA ASN A 86 -14.90 -9.66 -14.94
C ASN A 86 -13.62 -9.07 -14.32
N PRO A 87 -12.56 -8.89 -15.12
CA PRO A 87 -11.28 -8.36 -14.65
C PRO A 87 -11.41 -6.98 -14.02
N ALA A 88 -12.28 -6.12 -14.54
CA ALA A 88 -12.48 -4.77 -14.02
C ALA A 88 -13.06 -4.75 -12.60
N ALA A 89 -14.04 -5.62 -12.30
CA ALA A 89 -14.61 -5.72 -10.96
C ALA A 89 -13.60 -6.34 -9.95
N SER A 90 -12.86 -7.36 -10.39
CA SER A 90 -11.78 -7.96 -9.57
C SER A 90 -10.74 -6.93 -9.16
N TYR A 91 -10.35 -6.09 -10.11
CA TYR A 91 -9.38 -5.01 -9.92
C TYR A 91 -9.84 -3.98 -8.88
N LEU A 92 -11.07 -3.48 -9.00
CA LEU A 92 -11.63 -2.50 -8.07
C LEU A 92 -11.72 -3.06 -6.65
N ASN A 93 -12.11 -4.33 -6.50
CA ASN A 93 -12.14 -5.00 -5.19
C ASN A 93 -10.73 -5.10 -4.57
N LYS A 94 -9.71 -5.42 -5.38
CA LYS A 94 -8.33 -5.53 -4.90
C LYS A 94 -7.74 -4.20 -4.48
N LEU A 95 -8.09 -3.12 -5.17
CA LEU A 95 -7.74 -1.78 -4.71
C LEU A 95 -8.45 -1.41 -3.42
N ASP A 96 -9.74 -1.74 -3.29
CA ASP A 96 -10.46 -1.40 -2.09
C ASP A 96 -9.89 -2.13 -0.86
N GLU A 97 -9.43 -3.38 -1.04
CA GLU A 97 -8.68 -4.12 -0.01
C GLU A 97 -7.38 -3.40 0.43
N ILE A 98 -6.63 -2.79 -0.50
CA ILE A 98 -5.45 -1.96 -0.20
C ILE A 98 -5.86 -0.72 0.59
N ARG A 99 -6.89 -0.01 0.12
CA ARG A 99 -7.39 1.22 0.75
C ARG A 99 -7.83 0.98 2.18
N ILE A 100 -8.59 -0.08 2.42
CA ILE A 100 -9.08 -0.46 3.75
C ILE A 100 -7.90 -0.77 4.69
N GLU A 101 -6.91 -1.53 4.22
CA GLU A 101 -5.75 -1.87 5.04
C GLU A 101 -4.96 -0.62 5.46
N ILE A 102 -4.63 0.24 4.50
CA ILE A 102 -3.90 1.48 4.77
C ILE A 102 -4.72 2.40 5.69
N GLY A 103 -6.03 2.53 5.44
CA GLY A 103 -6.93 3.34 6.27
C GLY A 103 -7.02 2.87 7.71
N HIS A 104 -7.08 1.56 7.96
CA HIS A 104 -7.02 1.00 9.31
C HIS A 104 -5.74 1.38 10.03
N ARG A 105 -4.58 1.26 9.37
CA ARG A 105 -3.28 1.58 9.98
C ARG A 105 -3.12 3.07 10.27
N LEU A 106 -3.58 3.93 9.36
CA LEU A 106 -3.61 5.39 9.59
C LEU A 106 -4.43 5.78 10.82
N THR A 107 -5.54 5.08 11.08
CA THR A 107 -6.39 5.33 12.28
C THR A 107 -5.64 5.03 13.60
N PHE A 108 -4.64 4.14 13.57
CA PHE A 108 -3.78 3.88 14.73
C PHE A 108 -2.62 4.88 14.87
N LEU A 109 -2.26 5.59 13.79
CA LEU A 109 -1.15 6.54 13.75
C LEU A 109 -1.57 7.99 14.04
N ASP A 110 -2.82 8.37 13.78
CA ASP A 110 -3.38 9.71 14.09
C ASP A 110 -3.81 9.85 15.59
N LYS A 111 -3.30 9.02 16.51
CA LYS A 111 -3.59 9.06 17.96
C LYS A 111 -2.43 9.59 18.78
#